data_AF-A0A962UV85-F1
#
_entry.id   AF-A0A962UV85-F1
#
_cell.length_a   1.000
_cell.length_b   1.000
_cell.length_c   1.000
_cell.angle_alpha   90.00
_cell.angle_beta   90.00
_cell.angle_gamma   90.00
#
_symmetry.space_group_name_H-M   'P 1'
#
loop_
_entity.id
_entity.type
_entity.pdbx_description
1 polymer ?
#
loop_
_entity_poly.entity_id
_entity_poly.type
_entity_poly.pdbx_seq_one_letter_code
_entity_poly.pdbx_strand_id
1 'polypeptide(L)'
;MSEPPVIDRVSRILGDKLAWLFLVAAALSCYEVMMDWLFRAPTIWVHDSSIMLCSTAFLFGGAYALQRREHIRITVLYDYFSPWWQWVCDIVSLALTLVYL
;
A
#
# COMPACT_ATOMS: atom_id res chain seq x y z
N MET A 1 2.40 -30.30 -5.20
CA MET A 1 2.81 -29.03 -5.82
C MET A 1 1.56 -28.44 -6.46
N SER A 2 0.70 -27.80 -5.65
CA SER A 2 -0.57 -27.25 -6.11
C SER A 2 -0.28 -25.95 -6.86
N GLU A 3 -0.65 -25.91 -8.14
CA GLU A 3 -0.67 -24.68 -8.94
C GLU A 3 -1.27 -23.54 -8.10
N PRO A 4 -0.60 -22.39 -7.97
CA PRO A 4 -1.16 -21.29 -7.19
C PRO A 4 -2.49 -20.87 -7.82
N PRO A 5 -3.55 -20.65 -7.02
CA PRO A 5 -4.84 -20.26 -7.54
C PRO A 5 -4.70 -19.00 -8.41
N VAL A 6 -5.52 -18.88 -9.44
CA VAL A 6 -5.45 -17.79 -10.43
C VAL A 6 -5.46 -16.41 -9.75
N ILE A 7 -6.16 -16.31 -8.61
CA ILE A 7 -6.26 -15.12 -7.75
C ILE A 7 -4.90 -14.69 -7.18
N ASP A 8 -4.04 -15.63 -6.77
CA ASP A 8 -2.70 -15.31 -6.27
C ASP A 8 -1.76 -14.82 -7.38
N ARG A 9 -1.94 -15.33 -8.60
CA ARG A 9 -1.14 -14.92 -9.75
C ARG A 9 -1.53 -13.53 -10.24
N VAL A 10 -2.84 -13.28 -10.36
CA VAL A 10 -3.40 -11.98 -10.74
C VAL A 10 -3.01 -10.91 -9.74
N SER A 11 -3.14 -11.19 -8.44
CA SER A 11 -2.75 -10.26 -7.38
C SER A 11 -1.27 -9.93 -7.40
N ARG A 12 -0.39 -10.92 -7.63
CA ARG A 12 1.05 -10.69 -7.75
C ARG A 12 1.41 -9.77 -8.91
N ILE A 13 0.82 -10.01 -10.07
CA ILE A 13 1.05 -9.18 -11.25
C ILE A 13 0.51 -7.77 -11.03
N LEU A 14 -0.68 -7.65 -10.43
CA LEU A 14 -1.28 -6.37 -10.07
C LEU A 14 -0.37 -5.60 -9.09
N GLY A 15 0.06 -6.21 -7.99
CA GLY A 15 0.95 -5.58 -7.02
C GLY A 15 2.25 -5.08 -7.64
N ASP A 16 2.92 -5.92 -8.44
CA ASP A 16 4.18 -5.55 -9.11
C ASP A 16 3.98 -4.41 -10.12
N LYS A 17 2.86 -4.40 -10.86
CA LYS A 17 2.55 -3.34 -11.83
C LYS A 17 2.09 -2.05 -11.16
N LEU A 18 1.36 -2.15 -10.05
CA LEU A 18 0.83 -1.00 -9.33
C LEU A 18 1.91 -0.29 -8.51
N ALA A 19 2.98 -0.99 -8.11
CA ALA A 19 4.17 -0.35 -7.52
C ALA A 19 4.78 0.74 -8.43
N TRP A 20 4.65 0.60 -9.76
CA TRP A 20 5.11 1.62 -10.70
C TRP A 20 4.29 2.93 -10.63
N LEU A 21 3.04 2.90 -10.15
CA LEU A 21 2.24 4.12 -9.99
C LEU A 21 2.87 5.08 -8.97
N PHE A 22 3.52 4.57 -7.92
CA PHE A 22 4.25 5.43 -6.98
C PHE A 22 5.42 6.15 -7.65
N LEU A 23 6.12 5.48 -8.55
CA LEU A 23 7.22 6.08 -9.31
C LEU A 23 6.69 7.17 -10.27
N VAL A 24 5.54 6.93 -10.91
CA VAL A 24 4.86 7.93 -11.76
C VAL A 24 4.40 9.13 -10.93
N ALA A 25 3.80 8.90 -9.76
CA ALA A 25 3.40 9.97 -8.85
C ALA A 25 4.60 10.82 -8.39
N ALA A 26 5.72 10.17 -8.03
CA ALA A 26 6.95 10.86 -7.68
C ALA A 26 7.50 11.70 -8.85
N ALA A 27 7.45 11.18 -10.07
CA ALA A 27 7.87 11.92 -11.26
C ALA A 27 6.98 13.15 -11.53
N LEU A 28 5.66 13.04 -11.32
CA LEU A 28 4.72 14.16 -11.40
C LEU A 28 5.02 15.23 -10.33
N SER A 29 5.32 14.83 -9.09
CA SER A 29 5.73 15.77 -8.05
C SER A 29 7.06 16.45 -8.40
N CYS A 30 8.04 15.74 -8.97
CA CYS A 30 9.27 16.37 -9.46
C CYS A 30 8.98 17.36 -10.59
N TYR A 31 8.07 17.04 -11.52
CA TYR A 31 7.65 17.93 -12.59
C TYR A 31 6.98 19.20 -12.05
N GLU A 32 6.11 19.08 -11.04
CA GLU A 32 5.49 20.22 -10.35
C GLU A 32 6.55 21.17 -9.79
N VAL A 33 7.51 20.64 -9.04
CA VAL A 33 8.61 21.42 -8.44
C VAL A 33 9.46 22.08 -9.51
N MET A 34 9.74 21.39 -10.63
CA MET A 34 10.47 21.98 -11.75
C MET A 34 9.69 23.13 -12.40
N MET A 35 8.39 22.98 -12.64
CA MET A 35 7.57 24.03 -13.25
C MET A 35 7.41 25.25 -12.34
N ASP A 36 7.21 25.01 -11.05
CA ASP A 36 7.08 26.08 -10.07
C ASP A 36 8.41 26.85 -9.92
N TRP A 37 9.55 26.13 -9.85
CA TRP A 37 10.85 26.75 -9.62
C TRP A 37 11.48 27.38 -10.87
N LEU A 38 11.44 26.72 -12.05
CA LEU A 38 12.03 27.27 -13.29
C LEU A 38 11.09 28.26 -13.99
N PHE A 39 9.80 27.93 -14.07
CA PHE A 39 8.86 28.62 -14.95
C PHE A 39 7.90 29.55 -14.21
N ARG A 40 7.90 29.55 -12.85
CA ARG A 40 6.99 30.34 -12.00
C ARG A 40 5.52 30.19 -12.40
N ALA A 41 5.16 29.03 -12.96
CA ALA A 41 3.84 28.73 -13.47
C ALA A 41 3.28 27.54 -12.67
N PRO A 42 2.54 27.80 -11.57
CA PRO A 42 2.02 26.73 -10.71
C PRO A 42 1.02 25.87 -11.48
N THR A 43 1.29 24.56 -11.55
CA THR A 43 0.46 23.59 -12.27
C THR A 43 -0.55 22.92 -11.34
N ILE A 44 -1.71 23.55 -11.16
CA ILE A 44 -2.77 23.09 -10.21
C ILE A 44 -3.20 21.63 -10.46
N TRP A 45 -3.35 21.24 -11.73
CA TRP A 45 -3.78 19.90 -12.12
C TRP A 45 -2.78 18.78 -11.71
N VAL A 46 -1.50 19.12 -11.54
CA VAL A 46 -0.46 18.13 -11.20
C VAL A 46 -0.58 17.70 -9.74
N HIS A 47 -0.95 18.65 -8.87
CA HIS A 47 -1.21 18.37 -7.46
C HIS A 47 -2.37 17.37 -7.29
N ASP A 48 -3.52 17.69 -7.90
CA ASP A 48 -4.71 16.84 -7.85
C ASP A 48 -4.45 15.46 -8.47
N SER A 49 -3.72 15.40 -9.59
CA SER A 49 -3.35 14.16 -10.27
C SER A 49 -2.43 13.29 -9.41
N SER A 50 -1.45 13.90 -8.73
CA SER A 50 -0.51 13.18 -7.85
C SER A 50 -1.25 12.57 -6.65
N ILE A 51 -2.20 13.30 -6.06
CA ILE A 51 -3.03 12.78 -4.96
C ILE A 51 -3.90 11.62 -5.44
N MET A 52 -4.55 11.72 -6.61
CA MET A 52 -5.36 10.62 -7.15
C MET A 52 -4.52 9.38 -7.46
N LEU A 53 -3.33 9.55 -8.03
CA LEU A 53 -2.41 8.43 -8.31
C LEU A 53 -1.92 7.76 -7.02
N CYS A 54 -1.52 8.55 -6.02
CA CYS A 54 -1.12 8.03 -4.71
C CYS A 54 -2.27 7.29 -4.03
N SER A 55 -3.48 7.85 -4.02
CA SER A 55 -4.67 7.23 -3.43
C SER A 55 -5.02 5.90 -4.12
N THR A 56 -4.94 5.87 -5.44
CA THR A 56 -5.17 4.67 -6.24
C THR A 56 -4.11 3.61 -5.95
N ALA A 57 -2.82 3.98 -5.96
CA ALA A 57 -1.72 3.09 -5.65
C ALA A 57 -1.82 2.53 -4.22
N PHE A 58 -2.30 3.34 -3.28
CA PHE A 58 -2.50 2.95 -1.88
C PHE A 58 -3.65 1.94 -1.72
N LEU A 59 -4.80 2.16 -2.36
CA LEU A 59 -5.93 1.23 -2.36
C LEU A 59 -5.53 -0.15 -2.90
N PHE A 60 -4.82 -0.16 -4.03
CA PHE A 60 -4.36 -1.40 -4.63
C PHE A 60 -3.21 -2.07 -3.87
N GLY A 61 -2.27 -1.28 -3.33
CA GLY A 61 -1.20 -1.77 -2.47
C GLY A 61 -1.73 -2.37 -1.17
N GLY A 62 -2.74 -1.74 -0.56
CA GLY A 62 -3.46 -2.25 0.61
C GLY A 62 -4.18 -3.56 0.31
N ALA A 63 -4.90 -3.66 -0.81
CA ALA A 63 -5.55 -4.90 -1.24
C ALA A 63 -4.52 -6.05 -1.46
N TYR A 64 -3.35 -5.72 -2.03
CA TYR A 64 -2.26 -6.68 -2.22
C TYR A 64 -1.66 -7.17 -0.89
N ALA A 65 -1.40 -6.26 0.04
CA ALA A 65 -0.88 -6.58 1.37
C ALA A 65 -1.87 -7.43 2.19
N LEU A 66 -3.17 -7.13 2.07
CA LEU A 66 -4.24 -7.87 2.73
C LEU A 66 -4.28 -9.34 2.27
N GLN A 67 -4.13 -9.59 0.97
CA GLN A 67 -4.11 -10.95 0.43
C GLN A 67 -2.94 -11.77 0.93
N ARG A 68 -1.76 -11.16 1.05
CA ARG A 68 -0.57 -11.86 1.55
C ARG A 68 -0.58 -12.11 3.05
N ARG A 69 -1.56 -11.55 3.79
CA ARG A 69 -1.56 -11.52 5.27
C ARG A 69 -0.19 -11.12 5.81
N GLU A 70 0.53 -10.26 5.09
CA GLU A 70 1.89 -9.79 5.40
C GLU A 70 1.87 -8.68 6.47
N HIS A 71 0.81 -8.63 7.28
CA HIS A 71 0.82 -7.81 8.48
C HIS A 71 1.92 -8.32 9.40
N ILE A 72 2.75 -7.39 9.89
CA ILE A 72 3.92 -7.67 10.73
C ILE A 72 3.43 -8.32 12.03
N ARG A 73 3.40 -9.66 12.06
CA ARG A 73 3.10 -10.44 13.25
C ARG A 73 4.43 -10.80 13.89
N ILE A 74 4.76 -10.15 15.01
CA ILE A 74 5.95 -10.50 15.79
C ILE A 74 5.69 -11.85 16.46
N THR A 75 5.99 -12.94 15.75
CA THR A 75 5.78 -14.32 16.21
C THR A 75 6.49 -14.60 17.53
N VAL A 76 7.66 -13.99 17.76
CA VAL A 76 8.39 -14.11 19.03
C VAL A 76 7.60 -13.57 20.23
N LEU A 77 6.80 -12.52 20.04
CA LEU A 77 5.98 -11.95 21.12
C LEU A 77 4.76 -12.83 21.40
N TYR A 78 4.20 -13.49 20.37
CA TYR A 78 3.07 -14.41 20.50
C TYR A 78 3.42 -15.66 21.32
N ASP A 79 4.65 -16.19 21.17
CA ASP A 79 5.08 -17.40 21.88
C ASP A 79 5.23 -17.19 23.40
N TYR A 80 5.43 -15.95 23.85
CA TYR A 80 5.49 -15.59 25.27
C TYR A 80 4.14 -15.18 25.87
N PHE A 81 3.12 -14.93 25.05
CA PHE A 81 1.83 -14.44 25.50
C PHE A 81 0.83 -15.57 25.75
N SER A 82 0.02 -15.41 26.80
CA SER A 82 -1.08 -16.33 27.09
C SER A 82 -2.22 -16.19 26.06
N PRO A 83 -3.15 -17.17 25.96
CA PRO A 83 -4.15 -17.22 24.89
C PRO A 83 -5.02 -15.97 24.75
N TRP A 84 -5.22 -15.22 25.83
CA TRP A 84 -6.04 -14.00 25.81
C TRP A 84 -5.33 -12.84 25.12
N TRP A 85 -4.02 -12.67 25.34
CA TRP A 85 -3.23 -11.60 24.73
C TRP A 85 -3.06 -11.83 23.23
N GLN A 86 -2.94 -13.09 22.80
CA GLN A 86 -2.92 -13.44 21.37
C GLN A 86 -4.21 -12.99 20.69
N TRP A 87 -5.37 -13.19 21.34
CA TRP A 87 -6.66 -12.77 20.81
C TRP A 87 -6.81 -11.25 20.71
N VAL A 88 -6.31 -10.51 21.71
CA VAL A 88 -6.26 -9.04 21.67
C VAL A 88 -5.35 -8.55 20.55
N CYS A 89 -4.16 -9.15 20.39
CA CYS A 89 -3.24 -8.80 19.31
C CYS A 89 -3.85 -9.07 17.93
N ASP A 90 -4.57 -10.19 17.75
CA ASP A 90 -5.27 -10.50 16.50
C ASP A 90 -6.37 -9.48 16.20
N ILE A 91 -7.17 -9.08 17.21
CA ILE A 91 -8.19 -8.04 17.05
C ILE A 91 -7.57 -6.68 16.73
N VAL A 92 -6.50 -6.29 17.42
CA VAL A 92 -5.82 -5.02 17.18
C VAL A 92 -5.22 -5.01 15.77
N SER A 93 -4.58 -6.11 15.35
CA SER A 93 -4.05 -6.23 13.98
C SER A 93 -5.18 -6.14 12.95
N LEU A 94 -6.32 -6.77 13.20
CA LEU A 94 -7.47 -6.71 12.30
C LEU A 94 -8.09 -5.31 12.25
N ALA A 95 -8.22 -4.64 13.39
CA ALA A 95 -8.71 -3.27 13.48
C ALA A 95 -7.77 -2.28 12.78
N LEU A 96 -6.45 -2.40 12.99
CA LEU A 96 -5.45 -1.59 12.30
C LEU A 96 -5.51 -1.79 10.78
N THR A 97 -5.67 -3.04 10.34
CA THR A 97 -5.82 -3.36 8.91
C THR A 97 -7.06 -2.68 8.31
N LEU A 98 -8.16 -2.68 9.05
CA LEU A 98 -9.43 -2.09 8.61
C LEU A 98 -9.44 -0.56 8.68
N VAL A 99 -8.65 0.05 9.57
CA VAL A 99 -8.48 1.52 9.65
C VAL A 99 -7.48 2.03 8.61
N TYR A 100 -6.47 1.21 8.27
CA TYR A 100 -5.46 1.56 7.28
C TYR A 100 -6.00 1.54 5.85
N LEU A 101 -6.97 0.67 5.55
CA LEU A 101 -7.57 0.50 4.22
C LEU A 101 -8.83 1.35 4.05
#